data_AF-A0A0M8XSS3-F1
#
_entry.id   AF-A0A0M8XSS3-F1
#
_cell.length_a   1.000
_cell.length_b   1.000
_cell.length_c   1.000
_cell.angle_alpha   90.00
_cell.angle_beta   90.00
_cell.angle_gamma   90.00
#
_symmetry.space_group_name_H-M   'P 1'
#
loop_
_entity.id
_entity.type
_entity.pdbx_description
1 polymer ?
#
loop_
_entity_poly.entity_id
_entity_poly.type
_entity_poly.pdbx_seq_one_letter_code
_entity_poly.pdbx_strand_id
1 'polypeptide(L)'
;MAEPSSRYASEASRLRLASPTLRPEKHIKPGAKGPYSYPSRHATRSAAAVTLLSALSPHRAGDYQWMRAEVLYSRLYMAGHLPSDLTAGTLLGNLIGDYELAVSGH
;
A
#
# COMPACT_ATOMS: atom_id res chain seq x y z
N MET A 1 3.41 6.26 29.64
CA MET A 1 4.34 5.59 28.70
C MET A 1 3.52 5.08 27.53
N ALA A 2 3.65 5.67 26.34
CA ALA A 2 2.93 5.21 25.16
C ALA A 2 3.71 4.05 24.52
N GLU A 3 3.01 2.94 24.27
CA GLU A 3 3.50 1.76 23.57
C GLU A 3 4.29 2.12 22.28
N PRO A 4 5.41 1.44 22.00
CA PRO A 4 6.24 1.70 20.81
C PRO A 4 5.48 1.48 19.48
N SER A 5 4.40 0.69 19.50
CA SER A 5 3.49 0.51 18.37
C SER A 5 2.74 1.79 17.96
N SER A 6 2.59 2.77 18.88
CA SER A 6 1.87 4.02 18.60
C SER A 6 2.66 5.02 17.73
N ARG A 7 3.99 4.93 17.69
CA ARG A 7 4.85 5.84 16.91
C ARG A 7 4.88 5.52 15.41
N TYR A 8 4.61 4.28 15.02
CA TYR A 8 4.39 3.92 13.61
C TYR A 8 2.94 4.21 13.18
N ALA A 9 2.02 4.18 14.14
CA ALA A 9 0.60 4.48 13.96
C ALA A 9 0.30 5.98 13.76
N SER A 10 1.15 6.90 14.25
CA SER A 10 0.95 8.36 14.12
C SER A 10 1.20 8.92 12.71
N GLU A 11 1.91 8.17 11.86
CA GLU A 11 2.31 8.62 10.53
C GLU A 11 1.18 8.52 9.48
N ALA A 12 0.09 7.84 9.86
CA ALA A 12 -1.16 7.62 9.13
C ALA A 12 -1.79 8.87 8.51
N SER A 13 -1.45 10.02 9.07
CA SER A 13 -2.03 11.31 8.74
C SER A 13 -1.09 12.18 7.92
N ARG A 14 0.10 11.71 7.49
CA ARG A 14 1.12 12.61 6.92
C ARG A 14 0.71 13.34 5.66
N LEU A 15 0.08 12.70 4.67
CA LEU A 15 -0.31 13.42 3.46
C LEU A 15 -1.42 14.46 3.73
N ARG A 16 -2.32 14.16 4.66
CA ARG A 16 -3.36 15.09 5.08
C ARG A 16 -2.84 16.21 5.97
N LEU A 17 -1.93 15.91 6.90
CA LEU A 17 -1.28 16.88 7.77
C LEU A 17 -0.35 17.80 6.95
N ALA A 18 0.37 17.23 5.98
CA ALA A 18 1.25 17.96 5.07
C ALA A 18 0.45 18.77 4.04
N SER A 19 -0.75 18.33 3.64
CA SER A 19 -1.56 19.05 2.65
C SER A 19 -3.07 18.82 2.86
N PRO A 20 -3.68 19.54 3.83
CA PRO A 20 -5.10 19.39 4.19
C PRO A 20 -6.08 19.72 3.07
N THR A 21 -5.64 20.51 2.09
CA THR A 21 -6.44 21.00 0.96
C THR A 21 -6.72 19.95 -0.11
N LEU A 22 -5.93 18.87 -0.21
CA LEU A 22 -6.11 17.86 -1.26
C LEU A 22 -7.30 16.91 -1.03
N ARG A 23 -7.84 16.85 0.20
CA ARG A 23 -9.01 16.03 0.55
C ARG A 23 -9.85 16.70 1.66
N PRO A 24 -10.56 17.78 1.34
CA PRO A 24 -11.36 18.53 2.31
C PRO A 24 -12.53 17.71 2.87
N GLU A 25 -13.04 16.72 2.14
CA GLU A 25 -14.21 15.92 2.51
C GLU A 25 -13.92 14.93 3.65
N LYS A 26 -12.67 14.47 3.77
CA LYS A 26 -12.32 13.32 4.60
C LYS A 26 -12.01 13.73 6.03
N HIS A 27 -13.00 14.04 6.86
CA HIS A 27 -12.82 14.47 8.25
C HIS A 27 -12.47 13.31 9.22
N ILE A 28 -11.35 13.40 9.93
CA ILE A 28 -10.97 12.49 11.02
C ILE A 28 -11.23 13.27 12.31
N LYS A 29 -12.07 12.71 13.19
CA LYS A 29 -12.35 13.33 14.49
C LYS A 29 -11.08 13.32 15.36
N PRO A 30 -10.78 14.38 16.13
CA PRO A 30 -9.72 14.36 17.13
C PRO A 30 -9.86 13.15 18.05
N GLY A 31 -8.79 12.37 18.25
CA GLY A 31 -8.80 11.14 19.05
C GLY A 31 -9.24 9.87 18.31
N ALA A 32 -9.74 9.97 17.07
CA ALA A 32 -9.94 8.78 16.24
C ALA A 32 -8.58 8.20 15.82
N LYS A 33 -8.38 6.88 15.98
CA LYS A 33 -7.26 6.18 15.34
C LYS A 33 -7.43 6.34 13.83
N GLY A 34 -6.68 7.28 13.25
CA GLY A 34 -6.73 7.57 11.81
C GLY A 34 -6.38 6.32 11.00
N PRO A 35 -6.88 6.18 9.76
CA PRO A 35 -6.54 5.04 8.92
C PRO A 35 -5.04 5.04 8.63
N TYR A 36 -4.32 4.01 9.08
CA TYR A 36 -2.88 3.86 8.87
C TYR A 36 -2.53 3.90 7.37
N SER A 37 -1.64 4.81 6.99
CA SER A 37 -1.21 5.02 5.60
C SER A 37 0.05 4.22 5.25
N TYR A 38 0.88 3.86 6.24
CA TYR A 38 2.15 3.17 6.03
C TYR A 38 2.17 1.77 6.69
N PRO A 39 2.65 0.72 5.98
CA PRO A 39 2.80 0.66 4.53
C PRO A 39 1.43 0.65 3.82
N SER A 40 1.39 0.96 2.52
CA SER A 40 0.14 0.93 1.76
C SER A 40 -0.38 -0.49 1.56
N ARG A 41 -1.52 -0.81 2.19
CA ARG A 41 -2.21 -2.10 2.01
C ARG A 41 -2.60 -2.38 0.55
N HIS A 42 -2.96 -1.34 -0.20
CA HIS A 42 -3.32 -1.48 -1.61
C HIS A 42 -2.09 -1.90 -2.43
N ALA A 43 -0.96 -1.23 -2.20
CA ALA A 43 0.30 -1.56 -2.84
C ALA A 43 0.73 -3.00 -2.50
N THR A 44 0.71 -3.36 -1.21
CA THR A 44 1.05 -4.72 -0.75
C THR A 44 0.21 -5.80 -1.40
N ARG A 45 -1.12 -5.65 -1.41
CA ARG A 45 -2.00 -6.65 -2.03
C ARG A 45 -1.79 -6.76 -3.53
N SER A 46 -1.68 -5.62 -4.23
CA SER A 46 -1.47 -5.63 -5.68
C SER A 46 -0.12 -6.25 -6.06
N ALA A 47 0.93 -6.00 -5.29
CA ALA A 47 2.25 -6.57 -5.56
C ALA A 47 2.26 -8.09 -5.36
N ALA A 48 1.75 -8.59 -4.23
CA ALA A 48 1.63 -10.04 -3.99
C ALA A 48 0.78 -10.74 -5.07
N ALA A 49 -0.33 -10.12 -5.47
CA ALA A 49 -1.20 -10.65 -6.52
C ALA A 49 -0.47 -10.73 -7.87
N VAL A 50 0.31 -9.70 -8.25
CA VAL A 50 1.09 -9.73 -9.50
C VAL A 50 2.12 -10.86 -9.46
N THR A 51 2.83 -11.06 -8.35
CA THR A 51 3.80 -12.15 -8.21
C THR A 51 3.14 -13.51 -8.44
N LEU A 52 2.04 -13.80 -7.74
CA LEU A 52 1.32 -15.07 -7.86
C LEU A 52 0.69 -15.26 -9.25
N LEU A 53 -0.01 -14.25 -9.76
CA LEU A 53 -0.69 -14.34 -11.06
C LEU A 53 0.31 -14.45 -12.21
N SER A 54 1.48 -13.82 -12.10
CA SER A 54 2.54 -13.93 -13.12
C SER A 54 3.18 -15.32 -13.10
N ALA A 55 3.31 -15.96 -11.94
CA ALA A 55 3.75 -17.36 -11.86
C ALA A 55 2.72 -18.30 -12.51
N LEU A 56 1.42 -18.09 -12.26
CA LEU A 56 0.34 -18.91 -12.82
C LEU A 56 0.07 -18.67 -14.31
N SER A 57 0.29 -17.45 -14.81
CA SER A 57 0.02 -17.07 -16.20
C SER A 57 1.07 -16.08 -16.73
N PRO A 58 2.28 -16.57 -17.06
CA PRO A 58 3.41 -15.71 -17.43
C PRO A 58 3.15 -14.83 -18.65
N HIS A 59 2.36 -15.32 -19.62
CA HIS A 59 2.00 -14.57 -20.82
C HIS A 59 1.19 -13.29 -20.54
N ARG A 60 0.58 -13.16 -19.35
CA ARG A 60 -0.17 -11.97 -18.90
C ARG A 60 0.59 -11.12 -17.88
N ALA A 61 1.85 -11.43 -17.58
CA ALA A 61 2.63 -10.70 -16.59
C ALA A 61 2.67 -9.18 -16.86
N GLY A 62 2.76 -8.78 -18.15
CA GLY A 62 2.67 -7.38 -18.55
C GLY A 62 1.36 -6.71 -18.16
N ASP A 63 0.22 -7.37 -18.39
CA ASP A 63 -1.11 -6.87 -18.02
C ASP A 63 -1.24 -6.70 -16.50
N TYR A 64 -0.73 -7.66 -15.73
CA TYR A 64 -0.75 -7.61 -14.26
C TYR A 64 0.09 -6.46 -13.73
N GLN A 65 1.28 -6.23 -14.32
CA GLN A 65 2.12 -5.08 -13.98
C GLN A 65 1.43 -3.76 -14.29
N TRP A 66 0.78 -3.65 -15.45
CA TRP A 66 0.00 -2.48 -15.81
C TRP A 66 -1.16 -2.23 -14.84
N MET A 67 -1.96 -3.24 -14.51
CA MET A 67 -3.04 -3.12 -13.52
C MET A 67 -2.53 -2.71 -12.14
N ARG A 68 -1.37 -3.22 -11.71
CA ARG A 68 -0.74 -2.76 -10.46
C ARG A 68 -0.37 -1.28 -10.53
N ALA A 69 0.20 -0.83 -11.66
CA ALA A 69 0.54 0.58 -11.83
C ALA A 69 -0.70 1.48 -11.70
N GLU A 70 -1.84 1.08 -12.27
CA GLU A 70 -3.10 1.81 -12.11
C GLU A 70 -3.58 1.84 -10.65
N VAL A 71 -3.44 0.74 -9.91
CA VAL A 71 -3.75 0.71 -8.47
C VAL A 71 -2.87 1.71 -7.72
N LEU A 72 -1.55 1.72 -7.94
CA LEU A 72 -0.64 2.66 -7.28
C LEU A 72 -0.93 4.11 -7.68
N TYR A 73 -1.19 4.35 -8.96
CA TYR A 73 -1.52 5.67 -9.49
C TYR A 73 -2.80 6.23 -8.85
N SER A 74 -3.85 5.42 -8.72
CA SER A 74 -5.10 5.85 -8.04
C SER A 74 -4.84 6.33 -6.60
N ARG A 75 -3.88 5.72 -5.91
CA ARG A 75 -3.54 6.08 -4.53
C ARG A 75 -2.72 7.36 -4.45
N LEU A 76 -1.90 7.64 -5.46
CA LEU A 76 -1.12 8.86 -5.56
C LEU A 76 -1.99 10.03 -6.02
N TYR A 77 -2.69 9.88 -7.14
CA TYR A 77 -3.54 10.91 -7.75
C TYR A 77 -4.62 11.41 -6.80
N MET A 78 -5.27 10.48 -6.09
CA MET A 78 -6.28 10.89 -5.12
C MET A 78 -5.66 11.31 -3.79
N ALA A 79 -4.37 11.60 -3.67
CA ALA A 79 -3.73 11.96 -2.40
C ALA A 79 -4.09 10.98 -1.24
N GLY A 80 -4.09 9.69 -1.54
CA GLY A 80 -4.45 8.62 -0.61
C GLY A 80 -3.26 8.01 0.14
N HIS A 81 -2.04 8.14 -0.41
CA HIS A 81 -0.78 7.64 0.15
C HIS A 81 0.39 8.50 -0.33
N LEU A 82 1.44 8.58 0.48
CA LEU A 82 2.72 9.13 0.04
C LEU A 82 3.47 8.11 -0.84
N PRO A 83 4.38 8.54 -1.73
CA PRO A 83 5.23 7.63 -2.48
C PRO A 83 5.98 6.62 -1.60
N SER A 84 6.45 7.04 -0.42
CA SER A 84 7.10 6.14 0.56
C SER A 84 6.20 4.99 1.01
N ASP A 85 4.90 5.25 1.21
CA ASP A 85 3.93 4.24 1.61
C ASP A 85 3.72 3.19 0.52
N LEU A 86 3.71 3.65 -0.74
CA LEU A 86 3.55 2.80 -1.92
C LEU A 86 4.80 1.95 -2.15
N THR A 87 5.99 2.53 -2.04
CA THR A 87 7.26 1.81 -2.17
C THR A 87 7.40 0.73 -1.10
N ALA A 88 7.18 1.08 0.18
CA ALA A 88 7.26 0.12 1.28
C ALA A 88 6.18 -0.97 1.17
N GLY A 89 4.95 -0.59 0.79
CA GLY A 89 3.87 -1.55 0.57
C GLY A 89 4.18 -2.52 -0.57
N THR A 90 4.73 -2.02 -1.69
CA THR A 90 5.13 -2.85 -2.84
C THR A 90 6.24 -3.82 -2.46
N LEU A 91 7.27 -3.36 -1.75
CA LEU A 91 8.35 -4.23 -1.26
C LEU A 91 7.79 -5.36 -0.39
N LEU A 92 6.95 -5.02 0.60
CA LEU A 92 6.32 -6.02 1.47
C LEU A 92 5.47 -7.02 0.67
N GLY A 93 4.72 -6.54 -0.32
CA GLY A 93 3.87 -7.41 -1.14
C GLY A 93 4.66 -8.36 -2.02
N ASN A 94 5.77 -7.91 -2.60
CA ASN A 94 6.67 -8.79 -3.36
C ASN A 94 7.23 -9.89 -2.45
N LEU A 95 7.72 -9.55 -1.26
CA LEU A 95 8.25 -10.53 -0.29
C LEU A 95 7.21 -11.58 0.11
N ILE A 96 5.96 -11.15 0.33
CA ILE A 96 4.85 -12.08 0.61
C ILE A 96 4.62 -13.00 -0.59
N GLY A 97 4.54 -12.45 -1.80
CA GLY A 97 4.35 -13.26 -3.01
C GLY A 97 5.48 -14.28 -3.21
N ASP A 98 6.73 -13.86 -3.03
CA ASP A 98 7.91 -14.72 -3.16
C ASP A 98 7.89 -15.83 -2.10
N TYR A 99 7.52 -15.51 -0.86
CA TYR A 99 7.35 -16.49 0.20
C TYR A 99 6.28 -17.53 -0.13
N GLU A 100 5.11 -17.08 -0.60
CA GLU A 100 4.00 -17.99 -0.93
C GLU A 100 4.36 -18.93 -2.09
N LEU A 101 5.06 -18.44 -3.12
CA LEU A 101 5.55 -19.30 -4.21
C LEU A 101 6.54 -20.35 -3.69
N ALA A 102 7.50 -19.92 -2.85
CA ALA A 102 8.50 -20.80 -2.28
C ALA A 102 7.89 -21.91 -1.40
N VAL A 103 6.86 -21.60 -0.62
CA VAL A 103 6.19 -22.58 0.26
C VAL A 103 5.21 -23.48 -0.50
N SER A 104 4.57 -22.95 -1.56
CA SER A 104 3.58 -23.70 -2.34
C SER A 104 4.19 -24.61 -3.42
N GLY A 105 5.50 -24.56 -3.64
CA GLY A 105 6.20 -25.39 -4.62
C GLY A 105 5.90 -25.02 -6.08
N HIS A 106 5.58 -23.74 -6.33
CA HIS A 106 5.34 -23.18 -7.66
C HIS A 106 6.62 -22.62 -8.30
#